data_AF-A0A4Y2GSU3-F1
#
_entry.id   AF-A0A4Y2GSU3-F1
#
_cell.length_a   1.000
_cell.length_b   1.000
_cell.length_c   1.000
_cell.angle_alpha   90.00
_cell.angle_beta   90.00
_cell.angle_gamma   90.00
#
_symmetry.space_group_name_H-M   'P 1'
#
loop_
_entity.id
_entity.type
_entity.pdbx_description
1 polymer ?
#
loop_
_entity_poly.entity_id
_entity_poly.type
_entity_poly.pdbx_seq_one_letter_code
_entity_poly.pdbx_strand_id
1 'polypeptide(L)'
;MYQNPKEMIELTSEEVIAHENSDKCYICKGEFTTSDYKAKDHDHIQGYYRGAAHNSYNLKARVPQFLPIIMRNLSGHDSHLFIRELGEDGKTIDVIPEKSERYISFSNRVKK
;
A
#
# COMPACT_ATOMS: atom_id res chain seq x y z
N MET A 1 1.54 -0.36 9.13
CA MET A 1 3.00 -0.19 8.95
C MET A 1 3.58 -1.52 8.53
N TYR A 2 4.38 -1.60 7.47
CA TYR A 2 5.11 -2.84 7.16
C TYR A 2 5.81 -3.36 8.43
N GLN A 3 5.60 -4.63 8.77
CA GLN A 3 6.23 -5.22 9.97
C GLN A 3 7.76 -5.35 9.81
N ASN A 4 8.27 -5.24 8.58
CA ASN A 4 9.68 -5.03 8.24
C ASN A 4 9.75 -4.31 6.88
N PRO A 5 9.86 -2.96 6.83
CA PRO A 5 10.12 -2.27 5.57
C PRO A 5 11.48 -2.68 5.03
N LYS A 6 11.55 -3.04 3.74
CA LYS A 6 12.85 -3.31 3.11
C LYS A 6 13.65 -2.02 3.06
N GLU A 7 14.93 -2.11 3.41
CA GLU A 7 15.86 -1.00 3.26
C GLU A 7 16.02 -0.65 1.77
N MET A 8 16.30 0.62 1.52
CA MET A 8 16.55 1.11 0.17
C MET A 8 17.83 0.45 -0.36
N ILE A 9 17.75 -0.11 -1.56
CA ILE A 9 18.92 -0.63 -2.27
C ILE A 9 19.83 0.56 -2.62
N GLU A 10 21.14 0.33 -2.66
CA GLU A 10 22.07 1.36 -3.11
C GLU A 10 21.66 1.89 -4.49
N LEU A 11 21.61 3.22 -4.61
CA LEU A 11 21.23 3.88 -5.86
C LEU A 11 22.32 3.64 -6.91
N THR A 12 21.89 3.44 -8.14
CA THR A 12 22.75 3.53 -9.33
C THR A 12 23.28 4.95 -9.51
N SER A 13 24.37 5.09 -10.25
CA SER A 13 24.95 6.41 -10.55
C SER A 13 23.94 7.32 -11.24
N GLU A 14 23.13 6.77 -12.14
CA GLU A 14 22.06 7.50 -12.83
C GLU A 14 20.98 7.99 -11.85
N GLU A 15 20.58 7.18 -10.88
CA GLU A 15 19.58 7.55 -9.87
C GLU A 15 20.11 8.60 -8.90
N VAL A 16 21.39 8.54 -8.51
CA VAL A 16 22.03 9.58 -7.70
C VAL A 16 21.99 10.91 -8.46
N ILE A 17 22.42 10.93 -9.71
CA ILE A 17 22.41 12.12 -10.57
C ILE A 17 20.98 12.65 -10.73
N ALA A 18 20.01 11.77 -10.97
CA ALA A 18 18.61 12.16 -11.11
C ALA A 18 18.03 12.73 -9.80
N HIS A 19 18.42 12.19 -8.65
CA HIS A 19 18.02 12.69 -7.35
C HIS A 19 18.61 14.07 -7.06
N GLU A 20 19.90 14.24 -7.30
CA GLU A 20 20.63 15.49 -7.06
C GLU A 20 20.09 16.63 -7.93
N ASN A 21 19.86 16.36 -9.22
CA ASN A 21 19.33 17.34 -10.18
C ASN A 21 17.81 17.56 -10.08
N SER A 22 17.11 16.88 -9.16
CA SER A 22 15.69 17.09 -8.97
C SER A 22 15.42 18.31 -8.11
N ASP A 23 14.76 19.31 -8.70
CA ASP A 23 14.30 20.54 -8.02
C ASP A 23 12.86 20.45 -7.52
N LYS A 24 12.12 19.41 -7.96
CA LYS A 24 10.70 19.23 -7.68
C LYS A 24 10.38 17.83 -7.20
N CYS A 25 9.51 17.75 -6.22
CA CYS A 25 9.00 16.50 -5.68
C CYS A 25 8.28 15.69 -6.76
N TYR A 26 8.66 14.41 -6.95
CA TYR A 26 8.03 13.58 -7.97
C TYR A 26 6.56 13.25 -7.66
N ILE A 27 6.14 13.32 -6.39
CA ILE A 27 4.79 13.02 -5.92
C ILE A 27 3.84 14.20 -6.16
N CYS A 28 4.13 15.37 -5.57
CA CYS A 28 3.24 16.54 -5.63
C CYS A 28 3.63 17.57 -6.70
N LYS A 29 4.78 17.40 -7.35
CA LYS A 29 5.36 18.31 -8.36
C LYS A 29 5.75 19.71 -7.84
N GLY A 30 5.69 19.94 -6.54
CA GLY A 30 6.12 21.17 -5.89
C GLY A 30 7.62 21.24 -5.65
N GLU A 31 8.15 22.46 -5.50
CA GLU A 31 9.56 22.72 -5.19
C GLU A 31 9.91 22.35 -3.74
N PHE A 32 11.16 21.96 -3.50
CA PHE A 32 11.65 21.66 -2.16
C PHE A 32 11.89 22.94 -1.36
N THR A 33 11.69 22.86 -0.04
CA THR A 33 11.95 23.97 0.87
C THR A 33 12.90 23.54 1.98
N THR A 34 13.42 24.49 2.74
CA THR A 34 14.27 24.20 3.90
C THR A 34 13.50 23.47 5.01
N SER A 35 12.19 23.74 5.14
CA SER A 35 11.32 23.08 6.12
C SER A 35 10.80 21.73 5.65
N ASP A 36 10.64 21.53 4.33
CA ASP A 36 10.24 20.28 3.72
C ASP A 36 11.26 19.89 2.64
N TYR A 37 12.34 19.27 3.11
CA TYR A 37 13.53 19.02 2.30
C TYR A 37 13.35 17.79 1.39
N LYS A 38 14.26 17.68 0.43
CA LYS A 38 14.36 16.57 -0.53
C LYS A 38 14.79 15.29 0.18
N ALA A 39 13.94 14.26 0.14
CA ALA A 39 14.18 12.92 0.66
C ALA A 39 14.14 11.88 -0.47
N LYS A 40 14.83 10.75 -0.27
CA LYS A 40 14.82 9.61 -1.20
C LYS A 40 13.62 8.71 -0.85
N ASP A 41 12.60 8.67 -1.70
CA ASP A 41 11.50 7.71 -1.57
C ASP A 41 11.88 6.39 -2.25
N HIS A 42 11.50 5.28 -1.64
CA HIS A 42 11.73 3.95 -2.18
C HIS A 42 10.56 2.99 -1.95
N ASP A 43 10.55 1.94 -2.75
CA ASP A 43 9.62 0.85 -2.61
C ASP A 43 9.95 0.01 -1.37
N HIS A 44 9.07 0.02 -0.37
CA HIS A 44 9.27 -0.74 0.87
C HIS A 44 9.12 -2.27 0.72
N ILE A 45 8.68 -2.77 -0.44
CA ILE A 45 8.60 -4.20 -0.79
C ILE A 45 9.87 -4.61 -1.55
N GLN A 46 10.21 -3.89 -2.61
CA GLN A 46 11.31 -4.28 -3.50
C GLN A 46 12.65 -3.62 -3.16
N GLY A 47 12.64 -2.46 -2.49
CA GLY A 47 13.81 -1.68 -2.12
C GLY A 47 14.22 -0.63 -3.17
N TYR A 48 13.54 -0.57 -4.32
CA TYR A 48 13.92 0.28 -5.44
C TYR A 48 13.61 1.74 -5.20
N TYR A 49 14.53 2.61 -5.61
CA TYR A 49 14.33 4.05 -5.58
C TYR A 49 13.18 4.47 -6.51
N ARG A 50 12.34 5.40 -6.03
CA ARG A 50 11.16 5.88 -6.77
C ARG A 50 11.32 7.32 -7.22
N GLY A 51 12.03 8.14 -6.44
CA GLY A 51 12.25 9.53 -6.78
C GLY A 51 12.55 10.43 -5.58
N ALA A 52 12.84 11.68 -5.90
CA ALA A 52 13.01 12.75 -4.93
C ALA A 52 11.64 13.22 -4.46
N ALA A 53 11.26 12.92 -3.22
CA ALA A 53 10.02 13.37 -2.61
C ALA A 53 10.31 14.40 -1.52
N HIS A 54 9.34 15.24 -1.19
CA HIS A 54 9.43 15.98 0.06
C HIS A 54 9.44 14.98 1.23
N ASN A 55 10.16 15.30 2.30
CA ASN A 55 10.16 14.49 3.51
C ASN A 55 8.74 14.23 4.04
N SER A 56 7.86 15.24 3.99
CA SER A 56 6.46 15.11 4.41
C SER A 56 5.66 14.10 3.58
N TYR A 57 5.88 14.05 2.27
CA TYR A 57 5.22 13.10 1.37
C TYR A 57 5.84 11.71 1.48
N ASN A 58 7.16 11.60 1.61
CA ASN A 58 7.86 10.35 1.89
C ASN A 58 7.32 9.66 3.15
N LEU A 59 7.13 10.41 4.24
CA LEU A 59 6.54 9.88 5.48
C LEU A 59 5.09 9.40 5.32
N LYS A 60 4.34 10.01 4.39
CA LYS A 60 2.95 9.65 4.05
C LYS A 60 2.84 8.55 3.00
N ALA A 61 3.89 8.27 2.23
CA ALA A 61 3.95 7.23 1.19
C ALA A 61 4.01 5.81 1.79
N ARG A 62 3.11 5.54 2.74
CA ARG A 62 2.93 4.25 3.38
C ARG A 62 1.90 3.47 2.58
N VAL A 63 2.30 2.31 2.09
CA VAL A 63 1.35 1.38 1.47
C VAL A 63 0.42 0.83 2.55
N PRO A 64 -0.91 0.83 2.33
CA PRO A 64 -1.85 0.23 3.26
C PRO A 64 -1.59 -1.27 3.44
N GLN A 65 -1.78 -1.78 4.65
CA GLN A 65 -1.66 -3.22 4.94
C GLN A 65 -2.89 -4.04 4.56
N PHE A 66 -3.84 -3.42 3.87
CA PHE A 66 -5.06 -4.07 3.41
C PHE A 66 -5.27 -3.76 1.94
N LEU A 67 -5.77 -4.75 1.18
CA LEU A 67 -6.16 -4.59 -0.20
C LEU A 67 -7.69 -4.45 -0.24
N PRO A 68 -8.25 -3.27 -0.55
CA PRO A 68 -9.69 -3.14 -0.71
C PRO A 68 -10.12 -3.80 -2.03
N ILE A 69 -10.76 -4.97 -1.95
CA ILE A 69 -11.40 -5.62 -3.09
C ILE A 69 -12.88 -5.24 -3.08
N ILE A 70 -13.28 -4.34 -3.97
CA ILE A 70 -14.68 -3.91 -4.10
C ILE A 70 -15.34 -4.72 -5.21
N MET A 71 -16.20 -5.66 -4.81
CA MET A 71 -17.02 -6.43 -5.74
C MET A 71 -18.43 -5.83 -5.81
N ARG A 72 -18.74 -5.17 -6.93
CA ARG A 72 -20.04 -4.49 -7.14
C ARG A 72 -21.26 -5.43 -7.18
N ASN A 73 -21.05 -6.74 -7.31
CA ASN A 73 -22.13 -7.71 -7.56
C ASN A 73 -22.06 -8.97 -6.68
N LEU A 74 -21.51 -8.89 -5.46
CA LEU A 74 -21.70 -9.99 -4.49
C LEU A 74 -23.18 -10.14 -4.09
N SER A 75 -23.96 -9.07 -4.18
CA SER A 75 -25.42 -9.13 -4.02
C SER A 75 -26.05 -9.75 -5.26
N GLY A 76 -26.19 -11.08 -5.26
CA GLY A 76 -26.78 -11.85 -6.37
C GLY A 76 -25.90 -12.99 -6.89
N HIS A 77 -24.65 -13.10 -6.41
CA HIS A 77 -23.78 -14.25 -6.61
C HIS A 77 -23.47 -14.95 -5.29
N ASP A 78 -23.02 -16.20 -5.36
CA ASP A 78 -22.74 -17.07 -4.22
C ASP A 78 -21.47 -16.66 -3.47
N SER A 79 -21.54 -15.51 -2.79
CA SER A 79 -20.51 -14.97 -1.90
C SER A 79 -20.12 -15.94 -0.78
N HIS A 80 -21.02 -16.84 -0.41
CA HIS A 80 -20.80 -17.92 0.56
C HIS A 80 -19.68 -18.89 0.11
N LEU A 81 -19.45 -19.06 -1.19
CA LEU A 81 -18.36 -19.90 -1.71
C LEU A 81 -17.00 -19.32 -1.32
N PHE A 82 -16.82 -18.01 -1.49
CA PHE A 82 -15.56 -17.35 -1.11
C PHE A 82 -15.34 -17.34 0.41
N ILE A 83 -16.39 -17.11 1.20
CA ILE A 83 -16.29 -17.05 2.66
C ILE A 83 -15.91 -18.41 3.25
N ARG A 84 -16.42 -19.50 2.69
CA ARG A 84 -16.02 -20.86 3.11
C ARG A 84 -14.53 -21.07 2.92
N GLU A 85 -14.03 -20.85 1.70
CA GLU A 85 -12.61 -21.04 1.37
C GLU A 85 -11.71 -20.06 2.15
N LEU A 86 -12.14 -18.81 2.35
CA LEU A 86 -11.40 -17.83 3.14
C LEU A 86 -11.33 -18.19 4.63
N GLY A 87 -12.27 -19.02 5.12
CA GLY A 87 -12.36 -19.44 6.53
C GLY A 87 -11.69 -20.77 6.81
N GLU A 88 -11.25 -21.49 5.77
CA GLU A 88 -10.54 -22.77 5.92
C GLU A 88 -9.19 -22.62 6.62
N ASP A 89 -8.59 -21.43 6.59
CA ASP A 89 -7.34 -21.16 7.29
C ASP A 89 -7.49 -21.04 8.82
N GLY A 90 -8.70 -21.27 9.34
CA GLY A 90 -9.03 -21.24 10.76
C GLY A 90 -9.02 -19.84 11.37
N LYS A 91 -8.95 -18.79 10.54
CA LYS A 91 -8.90 -17.40 11.02
C LYS A 91 -10.30 -16.80 11.09
N THR A 92 -10.45 -15.86 12.02
CA THR A 92 -11.66 -15.06 12.13
C THR A 92 -11.79 -14.12 10.94
N ILE A 93 -12.86 -14.30 10.17
CA ILE A 93 -13.29 -13.35 9.14
C ILE A 93 -14.27 -12.38 9.79
N ASP A 94 -14.01 -11.09 9.65
CA ASP A 94 -14.96 -10.04 10.05
C ASP A 94 -16.00 -9.88 8.94
N VAL A 95 -17.29 -10.04 9.25
CA VAL A 95 -18.38 -10.04 8.24
C VAL A 95 -19.50 -9.08 8.63
N ILE A 96 -20.04 -8.35 7.65
CA ILE A 96 -21.27 -7.57 7.77
C ILE A 96 -22.36 -8.33 6.99
N PRO A 97 -23.21 -9.12 7.66
CA PRO A 97 -24.24 -9.91 7.00
C PRO A 97 -25.49 -9.07 6.67
N GLU A 98 -26.18 -9.43 5.59
CA GLU A 98 -27.56 -8.98 5.29
C GLU A 98 -28.57 -10.08 5.63
N LYS A 99 -28.31 -11.32 5.18
CA LYS A 99 -29.10 -12.53 5.45
C LYS A 99 -28.15 -13.72 5.60
N SER A 100 -28.66 -14.89 5.98
CA SER A 100 -27.85 -16.11 6.15
C SER A 100 -26.97 -16.47 4.95
N GLU A 101 -27.39 -16.10 3.73
CA GLU A 101 -26.68 -16.38 2.48
C GLU A 101 -26.19 -15.11 1.75
N ARG A 102 -26.40 -13.92 2.34
CA ARG A 102 -26.03 -12.64 1.72
C ARG A 102 -25.18 -11.81 2.67
N TYR A 103 -24.01 -11.41 2.18
CA TYR A 103 -23.05 -10.62 2.94
C TYR A 103 -22.78 -9.30 2.22
N ILE A 104 -22.85 -8.20 2.96
CA ILE A 104 -22.58 -6.85 2.46
C ILE A 104 -21.08 -6.63 2.30
N SER A 105 -20.30 -7.13 3.27
CA SER A 105 -18.85 -7.03 3.29
C SER A 105 -18.26 -8.16 4.12
N PHE A 106 -17.05 -8.59 3.78
CA PHE A 106 -16.23 -9.47 4.61
C PHE A 106 -14.77 -9.01 4.55
N SER A 107 -14.02 -9.23 5.62
CA SER A 107 -12.63 -8.82 5.78
C SER A 107 -11.83 -9.94 6.41
N ASN A 108 -10.79 -10.38 5.72
CA ASN A 108 -9.85 -11.38 6.23
C ASN A 108 -8.49 -10.72 6.50
N ARG A 109 -7.90 -10.99 7.67
CA ARG A 109 -6.56 -10.55 8.05
C ARG A 109 -5.55 -11.65 7.72
N VAL A 110 -4.90 -11.52 6.58
CA VAL A 110 -3.82 -12.43 6.20
C VAL A 110 -2.53 -11.98 6.91
N LYS A 111 -1.97 -12.84 7.77
CA LYS A 111 -0.58 -12.65 8.23
C LYS A 111 0.36 -13.02 7.09
N LYS A 112 1.40 -12.20 6.87
CA LYS A 112 2.53 -12.55 6.01
C LYS A 112 3.39 -13.61 6.68
#